data_AF-A0AAE0M3T4-F1
#
_entry.id   AF-A0AAE0M3T4-F1
#
_cell.length_a   1.000
_cell.length_b   1.000
_cell.length_c   1.000
_cell.angle_alpha   90.00
_cell.angle_beta   90.00
_cell.angle_gamma   90.00
#
_symmetry.space_group_name_H-M   'P 1'
#
loop_
_entity.id
_entity.type
_entity.pdbx_description
1 polymer ?
#
loop_
_entity_poly.entity_id
_entity_poly.type
_entity_poly.pdbx_seq_one_letter_code
_entity_poly.pdbx_strand_id
1 'polypeptide(L)'
;MLLEEDPSTLIRHTIANFNINPDKLAVSRVSESLSTLQQARDLRLRDAETSLKKLARSLNTLHAQHAEVTANHSSVAHASEIARLDTQKFRIAKGVSDLEMETERLQTQAADLAARLQELELQGVDGGDGSSLGNGAVEDEVLLRLKVYRSLGIEISRDGDGGTGEFTKAVVRNDRKGDVHVVNIDRRFSRFFYANYFWQTL
;
A
#
# COMPACT_ATOMS: atom_id res chain seq x y z
N MET A 1 88.11 -3.82 99.90
CA MET A 1 86.93 -4.69 99.67
C MET A 1 86.09 -3.95 98.64
N LEU A 2 86.19 -4.33 97.36
CA LEU A 2 85.87 -3.48 96.21
C LEU A 2 84.45 -3.69 95.65
N LEU A 3 83.49 -4.08 96.50
CA LEU A 3 82.07 -4.12 96.17
C LEU A 3 81.29 -3.66 97.40
N GLU A 4 80.59 -2.53 97.28
CA GLU A 4 79.80 -1.91 98.36
C GLU A 4 78.43 -2.60 98.58
N GLU A 5 78.00 -3.47 97.66
CA GLU A 5 76.78 -4.28 97.80
C GLU A 5 77.08 -5.78 97.72
N ASP A 6 76.37 -6.56 98.54
CA ASP A 6 76.40 -8.02 98.49
C ASP A 6 75.92 -8.50 97.10
N PRO A 7 76.72 -9.24 96.32
CA PRO A 7 76.37 -9.70 94.98
C PRO A 7 75.04 -10.48 94.93
N SER A 8 74.64 -11.08 96.04
CA SER A 8 73.35 -11.76 96.15
C SER A 8 72.14 -10.81 95.99
N THR A 9 72.29 -9.53 96.35
CA THR A 9 71.25 -8.50 96.22
C THR A 9 71.09 -8.06 94.78
N LEU A 10 72.19 -7.87 94.05
CA LEU A 10 72.17 -7.55 92.63
C LEU A 10 71.52 -8.67 91.81
N ILE A 11 71.87 -9.93 92.09
CA ILE A 11 71.25 -11.09 91.43
C ILE A 11 69.74 -11.11 91.70
N ARG A 12 69.31 -10.91 92.95
CA ARG A 12 67.86 -10.84 93.29
C ARG A 12 67.15 -9.69 92.59
N HIS A 13 67.77 -8.51 92.49
CA HIS A 13 67.21 -7.36 91.78
C HIS A 13 67.10 -7.62 90.27
N THR A 14 68.09 -8.28 89.66
CA THR A 14 68.01 -8.66 88.24
C THR A 14 66.92 -9.69 87.97
N ILE A 15 66.75 -10.69 88.85
CA ILE A 15 65.68 -11.68 88.73
C ILE A 15 64.31 -11.04 88.88
N ALA A 16 64.14 -10.12 89.85
CA ALA A 16 62.88 -9.43 90.09
C ALA A 16 62.48 -8.49 88.93
N ASN A 17 63.45 -7.83 88.30
CA ASN A 17 63.21 -6.94 87.17
C ASN A 17 63.11 -7.66 85.81
N PHE A 18 63.53 -8.92 85.72
CA PHE A 18 63.41 -9.70 84.50
C PHE A 18 61.98 -10.24 84.32
N ASN A 19 61.10 -9.37 83.85
CA ASN A 19 59.69 -9.72 83.62
C ASN A 19 59.49 -10.37 82.24
N ILE A 20 59.28 -11.69 82.23
CA ILE A 20 59.10 -12.50 81.00
C ILE A 20 57.67 -12.38 80.43
N ASN A 21 56.69 -11.98 81.25
CA ASN A 21 55.29 -11.91 80.84
C ASN A 21 55.00 -10.94 79.67
N PRO A 22 55.50 -9.68 79.65
CA PRO A 22 55.27 -8.78 78.53
C PRO A 22 55.82 -9.32 77.21
N ASP A 23 56.97 -9.99 77.23
CA ASP A 23 57.57 -10.59 76.04
C ASP A 23 56.76 -11.79 75.55
N LYS A 24 56.29 -12.64 76.46
CA LYS A 24 55.38 -13.75 76.12
C LYS A 24 54.08 -13.24 75.48
N LEU A 25 53.52 -12.15 76.00
CA LEU A 25 52.35 -11.50 75.42
C LEU A 25 52.65 -10.85 74.06
N ALA A 26 53.82 -10.25 73.89
CA ALA A 26 54.26 -9.73 72.60
C ALA A 26 54.38 -10.83 71.55
N VAL A 27 55.01 -11.96 71.87
CA VAL A 27 55.10 -13.13 70.98
C VAL A 27 53.72 -13.67 70.62
N SER A 28 52.80 -13.77 71.59
CA SER A 28 51.41 -14.19 71.32
C SER A 28 50.70 -13.25 70.35
N ARG A 29 50.83 -11.93 70.54
CA ARG A 29 50.25 -10.92 69.64
C ARG A 29 50.85 -10.98 68.23
N VAL A 30 52.16 -11.18 68.13
CA VAL A 30 52.83 -11.34 66.82
C VAL A 30 52.34 -12.60 66.11
N SER A 31 52.20 -13.72 66.83
CA SER A 31 51.67 -14.96 66.26
C SER A 31 50.23 -14.80 65.75
N GLU A 32 49.38 -14.09 66.49
CA GLU A 32 48.01 -13.79 66.06
C GLU A 32 48.00 -12.86 64.83
N SER A 33 48.86 -11.84 64.83
CA SER A 33 49.02 -10.92 63.69
C SER A 33 49.52 -11.65 62.43
N LEU A 34 50.43 -12.61 62.58
CA LEU A 34 50.90 -13.44 61.46
C LEU A 34 49.81 -14.38 60.95
N SER A 35 49.01 -14.97 61.84
CA SER A 35 47.88 -15.82 61.47
C SER A 35 46.83 -15.04 60.69
N THR A 36 46.45 -13.84 61.16
CA THR A 36 45.48 -12.98 60.47
C THR A 36 46.02 -12.48 59.12
N LEU A 37 47.30 -12.12 59.04
CA LEU A 37 47.97 -11.76 57.79
C LEU A 37 47.94 -12.92 56.79
N GLN A 38 48.24 -14.14 57.24
CA GLN A 38 48.23 -15.32 56.39
C GLN A 38 46.83 -15.62 55.85
N GLN A 39 45.79 -15.54 56.68
CA GLN A 39 44.40 -15.70 56.23
C GLN A 39 44.01 -14.64 55.19
N ALA A 40 44.37 -13.38 55.42
CA ALA A 40 44.11 -12.31 54.46
C ALA A 40 44.84 -12.52 53.14
N ARG A 41 46.09 -13.00 53.20
CA ARG A 41 46.89 -13.34 52.01
C ARG A 41 46.27 -14.49 51.23
N ASP A 42 45.86 -15.55 51.91
CA ASP A 42 45.23 -16.72 51.27
C ASP A 42 43.92 -16.34 50.59
N LEU A 43 43.12 -15.47 51.20
CA LEU A 43 41.89 -14.95 50.59
C LEU A 43 42.20 -14.15 49.32
N ARG A 44 43.15 -13.22 49.38
CA ARG A 44 43.57 -12.41 48.22
C ARG A 44 44.13 -13.26 47.09
N LEU A 45 44.89 -14.30 47.42
CA LEU A 45 45.47 -15.22 46.44
C LEU A 45 44.36 -16.02 45.75
N ARG A 46 43.39 -16.55 46.49
CA ARG A 46 42.22 -17.23 45.91
C ARG A 46 41.40 -16.30 45.02
N ASP A 47 41.17 -15.07 45.43
CA ASP A 47 40.44 -14.08 44.61
C ASP A 47 41.19 -13.80 43.30
N ALA A 48 42.51 -13.59 43.37
CA ALA A 48 43.34 -13.38 42.19
C ALA A 48 43.38 -14.60 41.27
N GLU A 49 43.45 -15.82 41.82
CA GLU A 49 43.39 -17.05 41.01
C GLU A 49 42.03 -17.22 40.32
N THR A 50 40.94 -16.91 41.01
CA THR A 50 39.60 -17.03 40.41
C THR A 50 39.40 -16.01 39.30
N SER A 51 39.89 -14.78 39.47
CA SER A 51 39.83 -13.75 38.43
C SER A 51 40.70 -14.12 37.23
N LEU A 52 41.92 -14.62 37.47
CA LEU A 52 42.82 -15.11 36.42
C LEU A 52 42.18 -16.27 35.63
N LYS A 53 41.57 -17.25 36.32
CA LYS A 53 40.86 -18.36 35.67
C LYS A 53 39.69 -17.88 34.81
N LYS A 54 38.91 -16.90 35.28
CA LYS A 54 37.82 -16.29 34.51
C LYS A 54 38.34 -15.58 33.27
N LEU A 55 39.39 -14.78 33.42
CA LEU A 55 39.99 -14.02 32.32
C LEU A 55 40.63 -14.95 31.29
N ALA A 56 41.32 -16.00 31.72
CA ALA A 56 41.89 -17.02 30.83
C ALA A 56 40.82 -17.74 30.00
N ARG A 57 39.67 -18.08 30.61
CA ARG A 57 38.53 -18.65 29.88
C ARG A 57 37.99 -17.66 28.82
N SER A 58 37.80 -16.40 29.21
CA SER A 58 37.33 -15.34 28.31
C SER A 58 38.28 -15.12 27.12
N LEU A 59 39.59 -15.08 27.39
CA LEU A 59 40.63 -14.96 26.37
C LEU A 59 40.55 -16.13 25.39
N ASN A 60 40.49 -17.37 25.89
CA ASN A 60 40.40 -18.55 25.04
C ASN A 60 39.13 -18.54 24.18
N THR A 61 37.98 -18.12 24.71
CA THR A 61 36.75 -17.99 23.92
C THR A 61 36.88 -16.92 22.84
N LEU A 62 37.46 -15.77 23.17
CA LEU A 62 37.62 -14.67 22.22
C LEU A 62 38.63 -15.00 21.13
N HIS A 63 39.70 -15.72 21.48
CA HIS A 63 40.70 -16.19 20.54
C HIS A 63 40.12 -17.25 19.59
N ALA A 64 39.30 -18.18 20.09
CA ALA A 64 38.60 -19.15 19.27
C ALA A 64 37.63 -18.46 18.29
N GLN A 65 36.84 -17.50 18.77
CA GLN A 65 35.95 -16.69 17.94
C GLN A 65 36.72 -15.90 16.88
N HIS A 66 37.84 -15.27 17.25
CA HIS A 66 38.66 -14.54 16.30
C HIS A 66 39.25 -15.46 15.22
N ALA A 67 39.74 -16.63 15.61
CA ALA A 67 40.26 -17.62 14.68
C ALA A 67 39.18 -18.11 13.72
N GLU A 68 37.97 -18.38 14.22
CA GLU A 68 36.81 -18.76 13.40
C GLU A 68 36.40 -17.65 12.43
N VAL A 69 36.27 -16.41 12.90
CA VAL A 69 35.92 -15.26 12.05
C VAL A 69 36.99 -15.03 10.98
N THR A 70 38.27 -15.12 11.35
CA THR A 70 39.37 -14.94 10.39
C THR A 70 39.41 -16.07 9.36
N ALA A 71 39.17 -17.32 9.77
CA ALA A 71 39.11 -18.46 8.85
C ALA A 71 37.91 -18.37 7.89
N ASN A 72 36.76 -17.90 8.38
CA ASN A 72 35.56 -17.72 7.58
C ASN A 72 35.64 -16.49 6.68
N HIS A 73 36.40 -15.46 7.07
CA HIS A 73 36.56 -14.23 6.30
C HIS A 73 37.60 -14.39 5.18
N SER A 74 37.17 -14.88 4.03
CA SER A 74 37.95 -14.75 2.79
C SER A 74 37.64 -13.40 2.13
N SER A 75 38.54 -12.43 2.31
CA SER A 75 38.39 -11.07 1.74
C SER A 75 38.15 -11.10 0.23
N VAL A 76 38.77 -12.04 -0.48
CA VAL A 76 38.59 -12.23 -1.93
C VAL A 76 37.19 -12.73 -2.28
N ALA A 77 36.65 -13.71 -1.55
CA ALA A 77 35.29 -14.20 -1.81
C ALA A 77 34.25 -13.12 -1.49
N HIS A 78 34.45 -12.38 -0.39
CA HIS A 78 33.59 -11.25 -0.03
C HIS A 78 33.60 -10.14 -1.10
N ALA A 79 34.79 -9.76 -1.61
CA ALA A 79 34.89 -8.80 -2.70
C ALA A 79 34.20 -9.28 -3.98
N SER A 80 34.34 -10.57 -4.31
CA SER A 80 33.66 -11.16 -5.47
C SER A 80 32.13 -11.17 -5.31
N GLU A 81 31.64 -11.41 -4.10
CA GLU A 81 30.21 -11.40 -3.79
C GLU A 81 29.63 -9.98 -3.86
N ILE A 82 30.36 -8.98 -3.35
CA ILE A 82 29.99 -7.56 -3.51
C ILE A 82 29.86 -7.20 -4.99
N ALA A 83 30.87 -7.54 -5.82
CA ALA A 83 30.82 -7.24 -7.24
C ALA A 83 29.64 -7.95 -7.95
N ARG A 84 29.31 -9.18 -7.53
CA ARG A 84 28.14 -9.93 -8.03
C ARG A 84 26.83 -9.23 -7.64
N LEU A 85 26.70 -8.80 -6.39
CA LEU A 85 25.52 -8.08 -5.91
C LEU A 85 25.37 -6.71 -6.57
N ASP A 86 26.47 -5.99 -6.80
CA ASP A 86 26.46 -4.72 -7.50
C ASP A 86 25.99 -4.88 -8.94
N THR A 87 26.52 -5.88 -9.68
CA THR A 87 26.04 -6.17 -11.04
C THR A 87 24.58 -6.60 -11.07
N GLN A 88 24.11 -7.36 -10.08
CA GLN A 88 22.69 -7.70 -9.94
C GLN A 88 21.83 -6.46 -9.65
N LYS A 89 22.27 -5.58 -8.75
CA LYS A 89 21.59 -4.32 -8.44
C LYS A 89 21.46 -3.45 -9.69
N PHE A 90 22.53 -3.30 -10.47
CA PHE A 90 22.47 -2.55 -11.75
C PHE A 90 21.51 -3.20 -12.75
N ARG A 91 21.51 -4.54 -12.87
CA ARG A 91 20.59 -5.24 -13.77
C ARG A 91 19.13 -5.05 -13.36
N ILE A 92 18.84 -5.14 -12.06
CA ILE A 92 17.49 -4.92 -11.53
C ILE A 92 17.07 -3.47 -11.74
N ALA A 93 17.93 -2.51 -11.41
CA ALA A 93 17.63 -1.08 -11.62
C ALA A 93 17.35 -0.76 -13.09
N LYS A 94 18.12 -1.35 -14.02
CA LYS A 94 17.84 -1.22 -15.45
C LYS A 94 16.49 -1.82 -15.82
N GLY A 95 16.18 -3.03 -15.35
CA GLY A 95 14.89 -3.67 -15.62
C GLY A 95 13.71 -2.87 -15.06
N VAL A 96 13.87 -2.26 -13.89
CA VAL A 96 12.85 -1.35 -13.32
C VAL A 96 12.68 -0.12 -14.21
N SER A 97 13.76 0.52 -14.64
CA SER A 97 13.69 1.67 -15.54
C SER A 97 13.03 1.32 -16.89
N ASP A 98 13.35 0.17 -17.48
CA ASP A 98 12.74 -0.29 -18.73
C ASP A 98 11.22 -0.54 -18.55
N LEU A 99 10.83 -1.13 -17.41
CA LEU A 99 9.41 -1.34 -17.07
C LEU A 99 8.68 -0.02 -16.79
N GLU A 100 9.32 0.94 -16.11
CA GLU A 100 8.76 2.27 -15.86
C GLU A 100 8.45 2.98 -17.18
N MET A 101 9.39 3.02 -18.13
CA MET A 101 9.15 3.59 -19.45
C MET A 101 7.98 2.92 -20.19
N GLU A 102 7.88 1.59 -20.12
CA GLU A 102 6.80 0.86 -20.77
C GLU A 102 5.45 1.13 -20.09
N THR A 103 5.42 1.28 -18.76
CA THR A 103 4.20 1.64 -18.04
C THR A 103 3.73 3.05 -18.37
N GLU A 104 4.63 4.02 -18.49
CA GLU A 104 4.30 5.39 -18.92
C GLU A 104 3.76 5.40 -20.35
N ARG A 105 4.36 4.61 -21.24
CA ARG A 105 3.89 4.45 -22.63
C ARG A 105 2.48 3.87 -22.66
N LEU A 106 2.22 2.79 -21.92
CA LEU A 106 0.91 2.14 -21.84
C LEU A 106 -0.14 3.04 -21.18
N GLN A 107 0.23 3.80 -20.14
CA GLN A 107 -0.65 4.78 -19.51
C GLN A 107 -1.07 5.88 -20.49
N THR A 108 -0.11 6.39 -21.29
CA THR A 108 -0.40 7.38 -22.33
C THR A 108 -1.39 6.82 -23.36
N GLN A 109 -1.16 5.59 -23.84
CA GLN A 109 -2.06 4.92 -24.78
C GLN A 109 -3.46 4.68 -24.19
N ALA A 110 -3.53 4.28 -22.92
CA ALA A 110 -4.80 4.11 -22.22
C ALA A 110 -5.55 5.45 -22.10
N ALA A 111 -4.86 6.54 -21.79
CA ALA A 111 -5.44 7.88 -21.73
C ALA A 111 -5.97 8.34 -23.10
N ASP A 112 -5.19 8.14 -24.18
CA ASP A 112 -5.60 8.46 -25.55
C ASP A 112 -6.84 7.67 -25.97
N LEU A 113 -6.87 6.36 -25.68
CA LEU A 113 -8.02 5.51 -25.98
C LEU A 113 -9.25 5.89 -25.16
N ALA A 114 -9.08 6.24 -23.88
CA ALA A 114 -10.16 6.72 -23.03
C ALA A 114 -10.73 8.05 -23.56
N ALA A 115 -9.87 8.98 -23.99
CA ALA A 115 -10.30 10.24 -24.59
C ALA A 115 -11.08 10.02 -25.90
N ARG A 116 -10.61 9.12 -26.77
CA ARG A 116 -11.33 8.75 -28.02
C ARG A 116 -12.66 8.07 -27.73
N LEU A 117 -12.71 7.21 -26.72
CA LEU A 117 -13.95 6.56 -26.30
C LEU A 117 -14.94 7.60 -25.82
N GLN A 118 -14.50 8.55 -24.98
CA GLN A 118 -15.34 9.67 -24.53
C GLN A 118 -15.82 10.53 -25.71
N GLU A 119 -14.97 10.81 -26.69
CA GLU A 119 -15.38 11.53 -27.92
C GLU A 119 -16.46 10.79 -28.70
N LEU A 120 -16.31 9.47 -28.88
CA LEU A 120 -17.28 8.62 -29.57
C LEU A 120 -18.60 8.47 -28.79
N GLU A 121 -18.54 8.35 -27.46
CA GLU A 121 -19.74 8.34 -26.61
C GLU A 121 -20.51 9.66 -26.71
N LEU A 122 -19.80 10.79 -26.80
CA LEU A 122 -20.40 12.11 -26.96
C LEU A 122 -20.95 12.32 -28.38
N GLN A 123 -20.34 11.68 -29.39
CA GLN A 123 -20.81 11.66 -30.78
C GLN A 123 -22.02 10.72 -30.98
N GLY A 124 -22.21 9.72 -30.11
CA GLY A 124 -23.32 8.76 -30.17
C GLY A 124 -23.24 7.77 -31.34
N VAL A 125 -24.15 6.77 -31.35
CA VAL A 125 -24.24 5.74 -32.42
C VAL A 125 -24.62 6.32 -33.78
N ASP A 126 -25.07 7.57 -33.82
CA ASP A 126 -25.43 8.29 -35.03
C ASP A 126 -24.24 9.09 -35.54
N GLY A 127 -23.25 8.40 -36.10
CA GLY A 127 -22.12 8.98 -36.82
C GLY A 127 -22.51 9.75 -38.10
N GLY A 128 -23.69 10.37 -38.14
CA GLY A 128 -24.23 11.01 -39.32
C GLY A 128 -25.51 11.79 -39.05
N ASP A 129 -25.54 12.72 -38.09
CA ASP A 129 -26.65 13.68 -38.10
C ASP A 129 -26.38 15.07 -37.52
N GLY A 130 -25.32 15.70 -38.00
CA GLY A 130 -25.16 17.16 -37.92
C GLY A 130 -26.28 17.96 -38.62
N SER A 131 -27.26 17.29 -39.25
CA SER A 131 -28.46 17.88 -39.86
C SER A 131 -29.74 17.78 -39.01
N SER A 132 -29.79 16.97 -37.95
CA SER A 132 -31.06 16.69 -37.23
C SER A 132 -31.38 17.60 -36.04
N LEU A 133 -30.51 18.53 -35.66
CA LEU A 133 -30.85 19.56 -34.67
C LEU A 133 -31.94 20.54 -35.18
N GLY A 134 -32.27 20.52 -36.48
CA GLY A 134 -33.32 21.33 -37.10
C GLY A 134 -34.56 20.57 -37.59
N ASN A 135 -34.49 19.25 -37.82
CA ASN A 135 -35.56 18.52 -38.50
C ASN A 135 -36.44 17.67 -37.57
N GLY A 136 -35.95 17.29 -36.38
CA GLY A 136 -36.76 16.55 -35.40
C GLY A 136 -37.99 17.33 -34.90
N ALA A 137 -37.91 18.66 -34.83
CA ALA A 137 -39.05 19.50 -34.44
C ALA A 137 -40.14 19.58 -35.53
N VAL A 138 -39.75 19.51 -36.81
CA VAL A 138 -40.68 19.58 -37.95
C VAL A 138 -41.41 18.25 -38.14
N GLU A 139 -40.70 17.14 -37.96
CA GLU A 139 -41.31 15.81 -37.99
C GLU A 139 -42.29 15.61 -36.82
N ASP A 140 -41.95 16.13 -35.64
CA ASP A 140 -42.83 16.04 -34.47
C ASP A 140 -44.12 16.87 -34.64
N GLU A 141 -44.05 18.07 -35.25
CA GLU A 141 -45.26 18.87 -35.55
C GLU A 141 -46.20 18.17 -36.53
N VAL A 142 -45.65 17.54 -37.59
CA VAL A 142 -46.46 16.81 -38.59
C VAL A 142 -47.08 15.57 -37.96
N LEU A 143 -46.33 14.83 -37.14
CA LEU A 143 -46.81 13.65 -36.42
C LEU A 143 -47.90 14.01 -35.39
N LEU A 144 -47.73 15.12 -34.66
CA LEU A 144 -48.73 15.65 -33.73
C LEU A 144 -50.02 16.05 -34.45
N ARG A 145 -49.93 16.79 -35.56
CA ARG A 145 -51.09 17.15 -36.38
C ARG A 145 -51.80 15.90 -36.91
N LEU A 146 -51.06 14.90 -37.39
CA LEU A 146 -51.62 13.64 -37.86
C LEU A 146 -52.35 12.87 -36.74
N LYS A 147 -51.79 12.88 -35.52
CA LYS A 147 -52.40 12.27 -34.33
C LYS A 147 -53.70 12.97 -33.93
N VAL A 148 -53.75 14.31 -34.01
CA VAL A 148 -54.98 15.08 -33.77
C VAL A 148 -56.06 14.72 -34.80
N TYR A 149 -55.74 14.69 -36.10
CA TYR A 149 -56.72 14.32 -37.13
C TYR A 149 -57.21 12.87 -37.00
N ARG A 150 -56.34 11.93 -36.59
CA ARG A 150 -56.75 10.56 -36.28
C ARG A 150 -57.64 10.48 -35.04
N SER A 151 -57.36 11.29 -34.01
CA SER A 151 -58.20 11.37 -32.80
C SER A 151 -59.59 11.96 -33.07
N LEU A 152 -59.72 12.79 -34.10
CA LEU A 152 -61.01 13.29 -34.60
C LEU A 152 -61.78 12.25 -35.43
N GLY A 153 -61.29 11.01 -35.54
CA GLY A 153 -61.97 9.92 -36.24
C GLY A 153 -61.81 9.94 -37.75
N ILE A 154 -60.88 10.74 -38.29
CA ILE A 154 -60.58 10.79 -39.73
C ILE A 154 -59.42 9.83 -40.03
N GLU A 155 -59.73 8.72 -40.70
CA GLU A 155 -58.75 7.76 -41.17
C GLU A 155 -58.65 7.83 -42.70
N ILE A 156 -57.45 8.00 -43.22
CA ILE A 156 -57.22 8.04 -44.67
C ILE A 156 -56.59 6.71 -45.06
N SER A 157 -57.24 6.01 -45.99
CA SER A 157 -56.73 4.77 -46.57
C SER A 157 -56.20 5.04 -47.99
N ARG A 158 -55.08 4.41 -48.30
CA ARG A 158 -54.55 4.32 -49.67
C ARG A 158 -55.01 2.99 -50.25
N ASP A 159 -55.53 3.03 -51.48
CA ASP A 159 -56.01 1.82 -52.15
C ASP A 159 -54.85 1.12 -52.87
N GLY A 160 -54.63 -0.15 -52.57
CA GLY A 160 -53.84 -1.08 -53.39
C GLY A 160 -52.31 -1.13 -53.18
N ASP A 161 -51.82 -2.36 -53.08
CA ASP A 161 -50.44 -2.84 -52.91
C ASP A 161 -49.54 -2.56 -54.14
N GLY A 162 -49.19 -1.30 -54.38
CA GLY A 162 -48.30 -0.94 -55.47
C GLY A 162 -48.03 0.55 -55.67
N GLY A 163 -47.10 1.11 -54.88
CA GLY A 163 -46.15 2.17 -55.27
C GLY A 163 -46.62 3.58 -55.68
N THR A 164 -47.82 3.79 -56.21
CA THR A 164 -48.33 5.10 -56.64
C THR A 164 -49.39 5.62 -55.67
N GLY A 165 -48.93 6.20 -54.57
CA GLY A 165 -49.72 6.58 -53.40
C GLY A 165 -50.58 7.84 -53.56
N GLU A 166 -51.68 7.75 -54.29
CA GLU A 166 -52.77 8.73 -54.16
C GLU A 166 -53.75 8.30 -53.05
N PHE A 167 -54.12 9.23 -52.17
CA PHE A 167 -55.08 9.00 -51.09
C PHE A 167 -56.51 9.05 -51.64
N THR A 168 -57.03 7.89 -52.03
CA THR A 168 -58.31 7.77 -52.72
C THR A 168 -59.50 7.54 -51.80
N LYS A 169 -59.29 7.25 -50.51
CA LYS A 169 -60.38 6.92 -49.57
C LYS A 169 -60.16 7.56 -48.20
N ALA A 170 -61.15 8.29 -47.71
CA ALA A 170 -61.20 8.79 -46.34
C ALA A 170 -62.42 8.22 -45.62
N VAL A 171 -62.21 7.73 -44.41
CA VAL A 171 -63.23 7.20 -43.51
C VAL A 171 -63.34 8.18 -42.35
N VAL A 172 -64.50 8.80 -42.20
CA VAL A 172 -64.80 9.70 -41.08
C VAL A 172 -65.76 8.97 -40.15
N ARG A 173 -65.32 8.77 -38.90
CA ARG A 173 -66.12 8.14 -37.84
C ARG A 173 -66.59 9.20 -36.87
N ASN A 174 -67.90 9.27 -36.64
CA ASN A 174 -68.47 10.16 -35.64
C ASN A 174 -68.85 9.37 -34.38
N ASP A 175 -67.98 9.38 -33.37
CA ASP A 175 -68.17 8.62 -32.13
C ASP A 175 -69.42 9.05 -31.34
N ARG A 176 -69.96 10.26 -31.56
CA ARG A 176 -71.17 10.74 -30.86
C ARG A 176 -72.48 10.25 -31.48
N LYS A 177 -72.51 10.07 -32.80
CA LYS A 177 -73.72 9.60 -33.52
C LYS A 177 -73.66 8.12 -33.91
N GLY A 178 -72.47 7.51 -33.87
CA GLY A 178 -72.27 6.10 -34.21
C GLY A 178 -72.21 5.81 -35.72
N ASP A 179 -72.20 6.85 -36.55
CA ASP A 179 -72.18 6.75 -38.02
C ASP A 179 -70.76 6.76 -38.58
N VAL A 180 -70.53 5.95 -39.61
CA VAL A 180 -69.26 5.85 -40.35
C VAL A 180 -69.48 6.25 -41.80
N HIS A 181 -68.88 7.35 -42.20
CA HIS A 181 -68.94 7.84 -43.57
C HIS A 181 -67.67 7.47 -44.32
N VAL A 182 -67.82 6.63 -45.35
CA VAL A 182 -66.74 6.26 -46.26
C VAL A 182 -66.84 7.14 -47.51
N VAL A 183 -65.86 8.03 -47.70
CA VAL A 183 -65.81 8.97 -48.81
C VAL A 183 -64.64 8.60 -49.72
N ASN A 184 -64.93 8.35 -51.00
CA ASN A 184 -63.90 8.21 -52.01
C ASN A 184 -63.53 9.60 -52.54
N ILE A 185 -62.26 9.95 -52.41
CA ILE A 185 -61.72 11.25 -52.82
C ILE A 185 -61.39 11.18 -54.31
N ASP A 186 -62.23 11.77 -55.14
CA ASP A 186 -62.00 11.97 -56.57
C ASP A 186 -61.73 13.46 -56.88
N ARG A 187 -60.89 13.73 -57.89
CA ARG A 187 -60.49 15.08 -58.34
C ARG A 187 -61.63 15.86 -59.03
N ARG A 188 -62.79 15.23 -59.22
CA ARG A 188 -63.99 15.84 -59.83
C ARG A 188 -64.69 16.85 -58.93
N PHE A 189 -64.49 16.79 -57.61
CA PHE A 189 -65.07 17.71 -56.65
C PHE A 189 -64.03 18.69 -56.09
N SER A 190 -64.46 19.90 -55.71
CA SER A 190 -63.54 20.91 -55.18
C SER A 190 -63.07 20.54 -53.76
N ARG A 191 -61.86 20.98 -53.40
CA ARG A 191 -61.31 20.78 -52.03
C ARG A 191 -62.21 21.41 -50.96
N PHE A 192 -62.91 22.49 -51.30
CA PHE A 192 -63.86 23.16 -50.41
C PHE A 192 -65.11 22.30 -50.13
N PHE A 193 -65.58 21.55 -51.14
CA PHE A 193 -66.69 20.62 -50.97
C PHE A 193 -66.36 19.51 -49.96
N TYR A 194 -65.19 18.87 -50.10
CA TYR A 194 -64.75 17.83 -49.17
C TYR A 194 -64.51 18.36 -47.75
N ALA A 195 -63.91 19.54 -47.62
CA ALA A 195 -63.71 20.15 -46.30
C ALA A 195 -65.03 20.41 -45.58
N ASN A 196 -66.02 21.01 -46.26
CA ASN A 196 -67.33 21.29 -45.65
C ASN A 196 -68.09 19.98 -45.34
N TYR A 197 -67.99 18.98 -46.22
CA TYR A 197 -68.58 17.67 -45.99
C TYR A 197 -67.98 16.99 -44.74
N PHE A 198 -66.65 16.95 -44.61
CA PHE A 198 -66.00 16.35 -43.43
C PHE A 198 -66.36 17.08 -42.14
N TRP A 199 -66.40 18.42 -42.15
CA TRP A 199 -66.83 19.20 -40.98
C TRP A 199 -68.31 19.03 -40.63
N GLN A 200 -69.19 18.72 -41.58
CA GLN A 200 -70.60 18.41 -41.32
C GLN A 200 -70.81 16.98 -40.80
N THR A 201 -69.93 16.05 -41.16
CA THR A 201 -70.03 14.63 -40.78
C THR A 201 -69.31 14.27 -39.47
N LEU A 202 -68.37 15.10 -39.01
CA LEU A 202 -67.76 15.05 -37.66
C LEU A 202 -68.78 15.37 -36.56
#